data_AF-A0A016BXY4-F1
#
_entry.id   AF-A0A016BXY4-F1
#
_cell.length_a   1.000
_cell.length_b   1.000
_cell.length_c   1.000
_cell.angle_alpha   90.00
_cell.angle_beta   90.00
_cell.angle_gamma   90.00
#
_symmetry.space_group_name_H-M   'P 1'
#
loop_
_entity.id
_entity.type
_entity.pdbx_description
1 polymer ?
#
loop_
_entity_poly.entity_id
_entity_poly.type
_entity_poly.pdbx_seq_one_letter_code
_entity_poly.pdbx_strand_id
1 'polypeptide(L)'
;MEFLTEEPLQRIYELKQETDMLVVGGGKLLTSLIKAGLLDSLTIYTVPVMVGKGIGFIGETFGSLWKLSESRVLDNGVVCSTYLFGGSV
;
A
#
# COMPACT_ATOMS: atom_id res chain seq x y z
N MET A 1 15.06 0.94 18.24
CA MET A 1 14.88 1.27 16.82
C MET A 1 15.72 0.28 16.03
N GLU A 2 15.09 -0.54 15.20
CA GLU A 2 15.75 -1.54 14.36
C GLU A 2 15.78 -1.03 12.91
N PHE A 3 16.90 -1.21 12.22
CA PHE A 3 17.05 -0.86 10.81
C PHE A 3 17.24 -2.13 10.01
N LEU A 4 16.36 -2.36 9.03
CA LEU A 4 16.43 -3.52 8.14
C LEU A 4 17.21 -3.13 6.89
N THR A 5 18.49 -3.49 6.85
CA THR A 5 19.39 -3.17 5.72
C THR A 5 19.68 -4.37 4.81
N GLU A 6 19.64 -5.58 5.37
CA GLU A 6 19.87 -6.84 4.66
C GLU A 6 18.54 -7.58 4.52
N GLU A 7 18.27 -8.11 3.33
CA GLU A 7 17.07 -8.88 2.98
C GLU A 7 15.75 -8.35 3.61
N PRO A 8 15.43 -7.05 3.48
CA PRO A 8 14.35 -6.43 4.24
C PRO A 8 12.97 -7.05 3.95
N LEU A 9 12.76 -7.58 2.73
CA LEU A 9 11.51 -8.26 2.38
C LEU A 9 11.33 -9.59 3.10
N GLN A 10 12.42 -10.34 3.33
CA GLN A 10 12.39 -11.60 4.08
C GLN A 10 12.04 -11.32 5.54
N ARG A 11 12.68 -10.31 6.14
CA ARG A 11 12.35 -9.91 7.51
C ARG A 11 10.92 -9.42 7.65
N ILE A 12 10.39 -8.67 6.67
CA ILE A 12 8.99 -8.25 6.65
C ILE A 12 8.06 -9.47 6.52
N TYR A 13 8.41 -10.46 5.68
CA TYR A 13 7.63 -11.69 5.56
C TYR A 13 7.51 -12.44 6.89
N GLU A 14 8.60 -12.55 7.64
CA GLU A 14 8.63 -13.16 8.99
C GLU A 14 7.78 -12.37 9.99
N LEU A 15 8.00 -11.05 10.09
CA LEU A 15 7.25 -10.18 11.00
C LEU A 15 5.74 -10.25 10.74
N LYS A 16 5.35 -10.31 9.47
CA LYS A 16 3.95 -10.45 9.05
C LYS A 16 3.30 -11.76 9.54
N GLN A 17 4.07 -12.83 9.78
CA GLN A 17 3.54 -14.06 10.36
C GLN A 17 3.25 -13.92 11.87
N GLU A 18 3.91 -12.97 12.53
CA GLU A 18 3.80 -12.77 13.98
C GLU A 18 2.78 -11.68 14.34
N THR A 19 2.64 -10.64 13.51
CA THR A 19 1.79 -9.49 13.78
C THR A 19 1.34 -8.76 12.51
N ASP A 20 0.21 -8.07 12.61
CA ASP A 20 -0.21 -7.08 11.61
C ASP A 20 0.78 -5.91 11.54
N MET A 21 0.96 -5.37 10.33
CA MET A 21 1.90 -4.28 10.06
C MET A 21 1.20 -3.13 9.32
N LEU A 22 1.41 -1.90 9.78
CA LEU A 22 1.02 -0.70 9.05
C LEU A 22 2.22 -0.13 8.29
N VAL A 23 2.08 -0.02 6.96
CA VAL A 23 3.11 0.56 6.09
C VAL A 23 2.76 2.03 5.82
N VAL A 24 3.57 2.96 6.34
CA VAL A 24 3.33 4.40 6.18
C VAL A 24 3.94 4.96 4.88
N GLY A 25 4.89 4.26 4.26
CA GLY A 25 5.45 4.61 2.95
C GLY A 25 6.97 4.39 2.86
N GLY A 26 7.65 4.85 1.80
CA GLY A 26 7.12 5.57 0.63
C GLY A 26 6.78 4.68 -0.56
N GLY A 27 6.47 5.30 -1.71
CA GLY A 27 6.03 4.58 -2.92
C GLY A 27 6.99 3.49 -3.40
N LYS A 28 8.31 3.65 -3.19
CA LYS A 28 9.30 2.59 -3.46
C LYS A 28 9.09 1.34 -2.61
N LEU A 29 8.89 1.51 -1.30
CA LEU A 29 8.63 0.39 -0.39
C LEU A 29 7.30 -0.29 -0.76
N LEU A 30 6.25 0.50 -0.97
CA LEU A 30 4.94 -0.02 -1.37
C LEU A 30 5.02 -0.83 -2.68
N THR A 31 5.75 -0.32 -3.67
CA THR A 31 5.99 -1.02 -4.95
C THR A 31 6.69 -2.36 -4.72
N SER A 32 7.73 -2.40 -3.88
CA SER A 32 8.45 -3.64 -3.57
C SER A 32 7.57 -4.66 -2.84
N LEU A 33 6.73 -4.22 -1.91
CA LEU A 33 5.81 -5.10 -1.18
C LEU A 33 4.74 -5.70 -2.10
N ILE A 34 4.19 -4.90 -3.02
CA ILE A 34 3.25 -5.40 -4.03
C ILE A 34 3.95 -6.45 -4.90
N LYS A 35 5.14 -6.14 -5.43
CA LYS A 35 5.93 -7.09 -6.26
C LYS A 35 6.24 -8.40 -5.54
N ALA A 36 6.42 -8.36 -4.22
CA ALA A 36 6.67 -9.53 -3.39
C ALA A 36 5.39 -10.25 -2.93
N GLY A 37 4.19 -9.75 -3.25
CA GLY A 37 2.93 -10.32 -2.80
C GLY A 37 2.69 -10.20 -1.29
N LEU A 38 3.30 -9.20 -0.63
CA LEU A 38 3.29 -9.05 0.83
C LEU A 38 2.22 -8.07 1.34
N LEU A 39 1.46 -7.42 0.46
CA LEU A 39 0.44 -6.43 0.80
C LEU A 39 -0.97 -7.03 0.67
N ASP A 40 -1.72 -7.10 1.78
CA ASP A 40 -3.09 -7.67 1.77
C ASP A 40 -4.18 -6.62 1.60
N SER A 41 -3.94 -5.41 2.11
CA SER A 41 -4.93 -4.32 2.16
C SER A 41 -4.28 -2.99 1.81
N LEU A 42 -5.05 -2.14 1.13
CA LEU A 42 -4.66 -0.79 0.74
C LEU A 42 -5.78 0.19 1.08
N THR A 43 -5.53 1.09 2.02
CA THR A 43 -6.42 2.22 2.29
C THR A 43 -5.89 3.47 1.58
N ILE A 44 -6.65 3.97 0.61
CA ILE A 44 -6.32 5.15 -0.19
C ILE A 44 -7.16 6.34 0.28
N TYR A 45 -6.49 7.45 0.56
CA TYR A 45 -7.12 8.74 0.82
C TYR A 45 -6.96 9.63 -0.41
N THR A 46 -8.04 9.84 -1.15
CA THR A 46 -8.07 10.75 -2.30
C THR A 46 -8.52 12.13 -1.84
N VAL A 47 -7.57 13.06 -1.79
CA VAL A 47 -7.81 14.47 -1.48
C VAL A 47 -8.27 15.19 -2.74
N PRO A 48 -9.34 16.00 -2.71
CA PRO A 48 -9.89 16.68 -3.89
C PRO A 48 -9.03 17.90 -4.29
N VAL A 49 -7.78 17.65 -4.69
CA VAL A 49 -6.81 18.69 -5.09
C VAL A 49 -6.04 18.27 -6.34
N MET A 50 -5.88 19.20 -7.27
CA MET A 50 -5.06 19.01 -8.46
C MET A 50 -3.62 19.47 -8.17
N VAL A 51 -2.71 18.52 -7.95
CA VAL A 51 -1.32 18.83 -7.51
C VAL A 51 -0.38 19.33 -8.62
N GLY A 52 -0.70 19.10 -9.89
CA GLY A 52 0.10 19.53 -11.05
C GLY A 52 1.41 18.75 -11.27
N LYS A 53 2.26 18.62 -10.25
CA LYS A 53 3.51 17.83 -10.27
C LYS A 53 3.78 17.26 -8.87
N GLY A 54 4.36 16.06 -8.79
CA GLY A 54 4.70 15.46 -7.51
C GLY A 54 5.42 14.12 -7.62
N ILE A 55 5.49 13.41 -6.51
CA ILE A 55 5.99 12.04 -6.42
C ILE A 55 4.81 11.10 -6.69
N GLY A 56 4.98 10.15 -7.61
CA GLY A 56 3.97 9.14 -7.89
C GLY A 56 3.69 8.27 -6.66
N PHE A 57 2.44 7.84 -6.49
CA PHE A 57 2.01 7.04 -5.36
C PHE A 57 2.72 5.68 -5.30
N ILE A 58 2.76 4.97 -6.43
CA ILE A 58 3.47 3.71 -6.64
C ILE A 58 4.23 3.75 -7.97
N GLY A 59 5.29 2.95 -8.07
CA GLY A 59 5.97 2.66 -9.33
C GLY A 59 5.30 1.52 -10.09
N GLU A 60 5.97 1.04 -11.14
CA GLU A 60 5.51 -0.10 -11.94
C GLU A 60 5.47 -1.39 -11.11
N THR A 61 4.34 -2.12 -11.19
CA THR A 61 4.10 -3.44 -10.56
C THR A 61 3.58 -4.43 -11.59
N PHE A 62 3.41 -5.70 -11.20
CA PHE A 62 2.61 -6.64 -12.00
C PHE A 62 1.12 -6.24 -12.00
N GLY A 63 0.37 -6.74 -12.98
CA GLY A 63 -1.07 -6.54 -13.05
C GLY A 63 -1.77 -7.30 -11.91
N SER A 64 -2.58 -6.60 -11.12
CA SER A 64 -3.28 -7.20 -9.98
C SER A 64 -4.71 -6.69 -9.87
N LEU A 65 -5.58 -7.55 -9.34
CA LEU A 65 -6.96 -7.22 -9.01
C LEU A 65 -7.06 -6.85 -7.53
N TRP A 66 -7.87 -5.84 -7.25
CA TRP A 66 -8.11 -5.34 -5.90
C TRP A 66 -9.61 -5.19 -5.69
N LYS A 67 -10.13 -5.79 -4.62
CA LYS A 67 -11.55 -5.76 -4.28
C LYS A 67 -11.81 -4.60 -3.33
N LEU A 68 -12.70 -3.67 -3.71
CA LEU A 68 -13.19 -2.65 -2.79
C LEU A 68 -13.92 -3.31 -1.62
N SER A 69 -13.46 -3.03 -0.39
CA SER A 69 -14.10 -3.51 0.84
C SER A 69 -14.84 -2.41 1.58
N GLU A 70 -14.38 -1.16 1.49
CA GLU A 70 -15.01 0.00 2.12
C GLU A 70 -14.79 1.25 1.26
N SER A 71 -15.77 2.15 1.21
CA SER A 71 -15.60 3.50 0.66
C SER A 71 -16.46 4.49 1.44
N ARG A 72 -15.85 5.59 1.91
CA ARG A 72 -16.53 6.66 2.65
C ARG A 72 -16.00 8.02 2.24
N VAL A 73 -16.88 9.03 2.27
CA VAL A 73 -16.49 10.44 2.12
C VAL A 73 -16.41 11.05 3.51
N LEU A 74 -15.28 11.67 3.83
CA LEU A 74 -15.06 12.40 5.09
C LEU A 74 -15.65 13.81 4.99
N ASP A 75 -15.86 14.47 6.13
CA ASP A 75 -16.49 15.81 6.21
C ASP A 75 -15.77 16.90 5.39
N ASN A 76 -14.48 16.71 5.12
CA ASN A 76 -13.65 17.61 4.33
C ASN A 76 -13.61 17.26 2.82
N GLY A 77 -14.46 16.35 2.36
CA GLY A 77 -14.54 15.91 0.96
C GLY A 77 -13.47 14.89 0.54
N VAL A 78 -12.61 14.44 1.46
CA VAL A 78 -11.65 13.35 1.18
C VAL A 78 -12.39 12.03 1.02
N VAL A 79 -12.09 11.28 -0.05
CA VAL A 79 -12.58 9.92 -0.22
C VAL A 79 -11.58 8.95 0.41
N CYS A 80 -12.04 8.16 1.37
CA CYS A 80 -11.29 7.07 1.97
C CYS A 80 -11.83 5.74 1.43
N SER A 81 -11.01 5.00 0.70
CA SER A 81 -11.37 3.70 0.14
C SER A 81 -10.38 2.63 0.59
N THR A 82 -10.90 1.50 1.09
CA THR A 82 -10.09 0.34 1.45
C THR A 82 -10.28 -0.75 0.42
N TYR A 83 -9.18 -1.32 -0.04
CA TYR A 83 -9.15 -2.40 -1.01
C TYR A 83 -8.40 -3.60 -0.44
N LEU A 84 -8.89 -4.81 -0.71
CA LEU A 84 -8.23 -6.06 -0.38
C LEU A 84 -7.60 -6.65 -1.64
N PHE A 85 -6.40 -7.22 -1.51
CA PHE A 85 -5.73 -7.89 -2.61
C PHE A 85 -6.58 -9.07 -3.12
N GLY A 86 -6.87 -9.07 -4.42
CA GLY A 86 -7.74 -10.04 -5.08
C GLY A 86 -7.00 -11.07 -5.94
N GLY A 87 -5.67 -10.99 -6.04
CA GLY A 87 -4.84 -11.87 -6.85
C GLY A 87 -4.18 -11.17 -8.05
N SER A 88 -3.21 -11.85 -8.66
CA SER A 88 -2.51 -11.39 -9.85
C SER A 88 -3.30 -11.71 -11.13
N VAL A 89 -3.08 -10.92 -12.19
CA VAL A 89 -3.65 -11.11 -13.54
C VAL A 89 -2.59 -11.69 -14.47
#